data_AF-E6MT09-F1
#
_entry.id   AF-E6MT09-F1
#
_cell.length_a   1.000
_cell.length_b   1.000
_cell.length_c   1.000
_cell.angle_alpha   90.00
_cell.angle_beta   90.00
_cell.angle_gamma   90.00
#
_symmetry.space_group_name_H-M   'P 1'
#
loop_
_entity.id
_entity.type
_entity.pdbx_description
1 polymer ?
#
loop_
_entity_poly.entity_id
_entity_poly.type
_entity_poly.pdbx_seq_one_letter_code
_entity_poly.pdbx_strand_id
1 'polypeptide(L)' 'METVRDLNMDSDEMQVVLSAIRSVSKRIKDVAETYKPLFGGEHFLTGKEVCERLYISPRTLQDYRDKG' A
#
# COMPACT_ATOMS: atom_id res chain seq x y z
N MET A 1 -16.26 -12.08 -37.66
CA MET A 1 -16.65 -10.89 -36.88
C MET A 1 -16.75 -11.33 -35.44
N GLU A 2 -15.75 -10.99 -34.63
CA GLU A 2 -15.82 -11.21 -33.18
C GLU A 2 -16.99 -10.38 -32.65
N THR A 3 -17.93 -11.05 -32.00
CA THR A 3 -19.04 -10.39 -31.33
C THR A 3 -18.46 -9.64 -30.15
N VAL A 4 -18.44 -8.31 -30.22
CA VAL A 4 -18.34 -7.49 -29.01
C VAL A 4 -19.60 -7.81 -28.23
N ARG A 5 -19.52 -8.78 -27.32
CA ARG A 5 -20.59 -9.07 -26.37
C ARG A 5 -20.73 -7.81 -25.55
N ASP A 6 -21.82 -7.08 -25.76
CA ASP A 6 -22.22 -5.99 -24.89
C ASP A 6 -22.04 -6.44 -23.44
N LEU A 7 -21.36 -5.61 -22.63
CA LEU A 7 -21.21 -5.81 -21.19
C LEU A 7 -22.59 -5.65 -20.55
N ASN A 8 -23.44 -6.65 -20.72
CA ASN A 8 -24.76 -6.67 -20.13
C ASN A 8 -24.59 -6.84 -18.62
N MET A 9 -24.73 -5.74 -17.90
CA MET A 9 -24.57 -5.68 -16.46
C MET A 9 -25.64 -6.50 -15.72
N ASP A 10 -26.74 -6.83 -16.39
CA ASP A 10 -27.83 -7.64 -15.84
C ASP A 10 -27.63 -9.16 -16.06
N SER A 11 -26.56 -9.56 -16.76
CA SER A 11 -26.18 -10.97 -16.85
C SER A 11 -25.81 -11.52 -15.48
N ASP A 12 -26.21 -12.76 -15.20
CA ASP A 12 -25.83 -13.49 -13.98
C ASP A 12 -24.31 -13.49 -13.75
N GLU A 13 -23.53 -13.63 -14.82
CA GLU A 13 -22.07 -13.60 -14.76
C GLU A 13 -21.54 -12.23 -14.29
N MET A 14 -22.14 -11.13 -14.79
CA MET A 14 -21.76 -9.78 -14.36
C MET A 14 -22.23 -9.46 -12.95
N GLN A 15 -23.38 -9.99 -12.52
CA GLN A 15 -23.83 -9.85 -11.13
C GLN A 15 -22.85 -10.51 -10.15
N VAL A 16 -22.30 -11.69 -10.50
CA VAL A 16 -21.25 -12.34 -9.72
C VAL A 16 -20.00 -11.43 -9.62
N VAL A 17 -19.53 -10.90 -10.75
CA VAL A 17 -18.36 -10.00 -10.78
C VAL A 17 -18.60 -8.73 -9.93
N LEU A 18 -19.77 -8.10 -10.08
CA LEU A 18 -20.14 -6.92 -9.30
C LEU A 18 -20.20 -7.21 -7.80
N SER A 19 -20.73 -8.38 -7.40
CA SER A 19 -20.78 -8.80 -6.01
C SER A 19 -19.38 -8.99 -5.42
N ALA A 20 -18.45 -9.56 -6.21
CA ALA A 20 -17.06 -9.74 -5.81
C ALA A 20 -16.36 -8.38 -5.64
N ILE A 21 -16.53 -7.45 -6.58
CA ILE A 21 -15.98 -6.08 -6.48
C ILE A 21 -16.50 -5.36 -5.24
N ARG A 22 -17.80 -5.46 -4.94
CA ARG A 22 -18.40 -4.88 -3.74
C ARG A 22 -17.80 -5.47 -2.47
N SER A 23 -17.62 -6.79 -2.43
CA SER A 23 -17.02 -7.49 -1.30
C SER A 23 -15.58 -7.03 -1.05
N VAL A 24 -14.76 -6.95 -2.10
CA VAL A 24 -13.38 -6.45 -2.02
C VAL A 24 -13.36 -4.99 -1.55
N SER A 25 -14.23 -4.15 -2.12
CA SER A 25 -14.33 -2.74 -1.76
C SER A 25 -14.68 -2.55 -0.28
N LYS A 26 -15.61 -3.36 0.24
CA LYS A 26 -15.96 -3.35 1.66
C LYS A 26 -14.75 -3.72 2.53
N ARG A 27 -14.05 -4.81 2.19
CA ARG A 27 -12.86 -5.24 2.94
C ARG A 27 -11.75 -4.20 2.94
N ILE A 28 -11.54 -3.49 1.82
CA ILE A 28 -10.55 -2.40 1.75
C ILE A 28 -10.90 -1.28 2.72
N LYS A 29 -12.19 -0.88 2.79
CA LYS A 29 -12.63 0.14 3.75
C LYS A 29 -12.45 -0.32 5.19
N ASP A 30 -12.89 -1.55 5.50
CA ASP A 30 -12.77 -2.11 6.85
C ASP A 30 -11.29 -2.13 7.29
N VAL A 31 -10.38 -2.54 6.41
CA VAL A 31 -8.93 -2.50 6.67
C VAL A 31 -8.44 -1.08 6.84
N ALA A 32 -8.81 -0.14 5.98
CA ALA A 32 -8.36 1.24 6.07
C ALA A 32 -8.81 1.95 7.38
N GLU A 33 -10.00 1.61 7.89
CA GLU A 33 -10.53 2.18 9.13
C GLU A 33 -9.93 1.54 10.38
N THR A 34 -9.67 0.24 10.35
CA THR A 34 -9.26 -0.53 11.54
C THR A 34 -7.76 -0.72 11.65
N TYR A 35 -7.06 -0.79 10.51
CA TYR A 35 -5.62 -0.97 10.47
C TYR A 35 -4.92 0.37 10.65
N LYS A 36 -4.31 0.56 11.82
CA LYS A 36 -3.33 1.64 12.03
C LYS A 36 -1.96 1.08 11.65
N PRO A 37 -1.36 1.53 10.54
CA PRO A 37 -0.04 1.05 10.16
C PRO A 37 0.96 1.40 11.27
N LEU A 38 1.97 0.54 11.44
CA LEU A 38 3.08 0.82 12.34
C LEU A 38 3.69 2.18 11.98
N PHE A 39 3.96 2.98 13.02
CA PHE A 39 4.46 4.34 12.88
C PHE A 39 3.63 5.27 11.98
N GLY A 40 2.31 5.11 11.95
CA GLY A 40 1.43 6.00 11.20
C GLY A 40 1.56 5.89 9.68
N GLY A 41 2.17 4.81 9.19
CA GLY A 41 2.42 4.59 7.76
C GLY A 41 3.79 5.09 7.29
N GLU A 42 4.58 5.66 8.20
CA GLU A 42 5.95 6.06 7.89
C GLU A 42 6.90 4.86 7.84
N HIS A 43 7.85 4.91 6.91
CA HIS A 43 8.89 3.91 6.79
C HIS A 43 10.18 4.42 7.45
N PHE A 44 10.48 3.89 8.64
CA PHE A 44 11.70 4.23 9.37
C PHE A 44 12.89 3.47 8.79
N LEU A 45 13.92 4.20 8.40
CA LEU A 45 15.17 3.62 7.96
C LEU A 45 16.02 3.20 9.15
N THR A 46 16.62 2.02 9.05
CA THR A 46 17.68 1.59 9.94
C THR A 46 18.92 2.48 9.76
N GLY A 47 19.79 2.51 10.78
CA GLY A 47 21.03 3.28 10.69
C GLY A 47 21.90 2.90 9.48
N LYS A 48 21.90 1.61 9.10
CA LYS A 48 22.60 1.11 7.91
C LYS A 48 22.02 1.70 6.63
N GLU A 49 20.71 1.66 6.45
CA GLU A 49 20.04 2.18 5.26
C GLU A 49 20.20 3.70 5.11
N VAL A 50 20.24 4.42 6.23
CA VAL A 50 20.58 5.85 6.23
C VAL A 50 22.02 6.07 5.78
N CYS A 51 22.97 5.30 6.33
CA CYS A 51 24.38 5.38 5.94
C CYS A 51 24.59 5.08 4.44
N GLU A 52 23.93 4.04 3.91
CA GLU A 52 24.01 3.65 2.50
C GLU A 52 23.45 4.71 1.56
N ARG A 53 22.30 5.31 1.89
CA ARG A 53 21.69 6.36 1.05
C ARG A 53 22.45 7.67 1.08
N LEU A 54 23.00 8.04 2.24
CA LEU A 54 23.74 9.29 2.41
C LEU A 54 25.23 9.15 2.09
N TYR A 55 25.71 7.93 1.80
CA TYR A 55 27.12 7.61 1.60
C TYR A 55 28.02 8.11 2.74
N ILE A 56 27.54 7.94 3.98
CA ILE A 56 28.26 8.34 5.19
C ILE A 56 28.61 7.13 6.04
N SER A 57 29.64 7.28 6.87
CA SER A 57 30.00 6.27 7.85
C SER A 57 28.98 6.23 9.01
N PRO A 58 28.84 5.09 9.71
CA PRO A 58 28.05 5.04 10.95
C PRO A 58 28.48 6.08 11.98
N ARG A 59 29.78 6.42 12.01
CA ARG A 59 30.31 7.44 12.92
C ARG A 59 29.79 8.83 12.56
N THR A 60 29.78 9.18 11.28
CA THR A 60 29.21 10.44 10.79
C THR A 60 27.71 10.54 11.07
N LEU A 61 26.97 9.45 10.89
CA LEU A 61 25.55 9.40 11.26
C LEU A 61 25.33 9.62 12.77
N GLN A 62 26.21 9.07 13.61
CA GLN A 62 26.18 9.32 15.05
C GLN A 62 26.45 10.78 15.38
N ASP A 63 27.48 11.39 14.77
CA ASP A 63 27.80 12.81 15.00
C ASP A 63 26.62 13.73 14.59
N TYR A 64 25.85 13.39 13.56
CA TYR A 64 24.63 14.14 13.19
C TYR A 64 23.50 13.99 14.22
N ARG A 65 23.34 12.82 14.82
CA ARG A 65 22.34 12.60 15.88
C ARG A 65 22.70 13.34 17.17
N ASP A 66 23.99 13.35 17.51
CA ASP A 66 24.49 13.95 18.75
C ASP A 66 24.50 15.49 18.69
N LYS A 67 24.58 16.07 17.49
CA LYS A 67 24.60 17.53 17.25
C LYS A 67 23.23 18.12 16.90
N GLY A 68 22.20 17.28 16.79
CA GLY A 68 20.83 17.69 16.46
C GLY A 68 20.19 18.56 17.53
#